data_AF-A0AA39WIP7-F1
#
_entry.id   AF-A0AA39WIP7-F1
#
_cell.length_a   1.000
_cell.length_b   1.000
_cell.length_c   1.000
_cell.angle_alpha   90.00
_cell.angle_beta   90.00
_cell.angle_gamma   90.00
#
_symmetry.space_group_name_H-M   'P 1'
#
loop_
_entity.id
_entity.type
_entity.pdbx_description
1 polymer ?
#
loop_
_entity_poly.entity_id
_entity_poly.type
_entity_poly.pdbx_seq_one_letter_code
_entity_poly.pdbx_strand_id
1 'polypeptide(L)'
;MAQTRTRAMAATAQSTSLERQTRSSGNFHDTERKLSDFSSHKSPEQSRLANLLSYLGSNNPLPVPISRHDAVWLFDNVAFRGADGSWQAEFVTAVFGGKPSAKLVDVVGDVASALGLDVLPGRQVKLRFGEATQLKLGPGGRDGISSDIKKLTNAAADGAVVTSTADVPAETGGVLRMKTQFAEPEGWAIISDMDDTIKITQTSSPTGILRSTFVSEPTPVAGMPELYAYMQRLITPASPFFYLSASPYNLYPFLHDFTEKYYPHGQLILRDASWMTIPGLLSNLTLGTQKYKVDRMRKVNSWLPRRKMIVIGDSTQSDPEAYGEIYRAFPGWIKLILIRKVTDTDAVGSEDKNNPSRFELAFKGIPRDAWHVFEDPAECRELVQKTVGAS
;
A
#
# COMPACT_ATOMS: atom_id res chain seq x y z
N MET A 1 -24.90 -5.92 6.14
CA MET A 1 -24.84 -7.27 5.56
C MET A 1 -25.01 -7.31 4.03
N ALA A 2 -25.93 -6.54 3.43
CA ALA A 2 -26.12 -6.56 1.96
C ALA A 2 -24.94 -5.98 1.16
N GLN A 3 -24.40 -4.79 1.50
CA GLN A 3 -23.31 -4.14 0.74
C GLN A 3 -21.95 -4.88 0.81
N THR A 4 -21.62 -5.50 1.94
CA THR A 4 -20.40 -6.33 2.10
C THR A 4 -20.47 -7.56 1.20
N ARG A 5 -21.66 -8.18 1.08
CA ARG A 5 -21.91 -9.25 0.10
C ARG A 5 -21.77 -8.74 -1.34
N THR A 6 -22.24 -7.54 -1.66
CA THR A 6 -22.12 -6.97 -3.02
C THR A 6 -20.66 -6.68 -3.40
N ARG A 7 -19.83 -6.15 -2.49
CA ARG A 7 -18.39 -5.94 -2.76
C ARG A 7 -17.58 -7.24 -2.80
N ALA A 8 -17.87 -8.21 -1.92
CA ALA A 8 -17.25 -9.52 -2.00
C ALA A 8 -17.61 -10.23 -3.31
N MET A 9 -18.88 -10.20 -3.75
CA MET A 9 -19.28 -10.74 -5.06
C MET A 9 -18.65 -10.00 -6.24
N ALA A 10 -18.45 -8.68 -6.16
CA ALA A 10 -17.74 -7.91 -7.17
C ALA A 10 -16.24 -8.23 -7.23
N ALA A 11 -15.59 -8.48 -6.08
CA ALA A 11 -14.21 -8.94 -6.01
C ALA A 11 -14.07 -10.37 -6.58
N THR A 12 -15.05 -11.26 -6.33
CA THR A 12 -15.08 -12.61 -6.93
C THR A 12 -15.20 -12.55 -8.45
N ALA A 13 -16.00 -11.62 -9.00
CA ALA A 13 -16.15 -11.41 -10.44
C ALA A 13 -14.89 -10.85 -11.13
N GLN A 14 -13.99 -10.21 -10.37
CA GLN A 14 -12.72 -9.63 -10.87
C GLN A 14 -11.48 -10.45 -10.50
N SER A 15 -11.67 -11.65 -9.95
CA SER A 15 -10.59 -12.51 -9.46
C SER A 15 -9.88 -13.27 -10.59
N THR A 16 -8.56 -13.41 -10.49
CA THR A 16 -7.77 -14.24 -11.43
C THR A 16 -7.94 -15.73 -11.15
N SER A 17 -7.59 -16.61 -12.11
CA SER A 17 -7.59 -18.06 -11.89
C SER A 17 -6.65 -18.46 -10.74
N LEU A 18 -5.49 -17.81 -10.63
CA LEU A 18 -4.49 -18.07 -9.61
C LEU A 18 -4.98 -17.66 -8.20
N GLU A 19 -5.67 -16.51 -8.11
CA GLU A 19 -6.31 -16.06 -6.86
C GLU A 19 -7.39 -17.06 -6.41
N ARG A 20 -8.22 -17.54 -7.35
CA ARG A 20 -9.24 -18.57 -7.07
C ARG A 20 -8.62 -19.90 -6.62
N GLN A 21 -7.55 -20.35 -7.28
CA GLN A 21 -6.84 -21.57 -6.92
C GLN A 21 -6.22 -21.46 -5.52
N THR A 22 -5.53 -20.35 -5.22
CA THR A 22 -4.95 -20.08 -3.89
C THR A 22 -6.01 -20.10 -2.80
N ARG A 23 -7.17 -19.48 -3.04
CA ARG A 23 -8.26 -19.45 -2.07
C ARG A 23 -8.93 -20.82 -1.87
N SER A 24 -9.03 -21.61 -2.95
CA SER A 24 -9.56 -22.98 -2.89
C SER A 24 -8.63 -23.92 -2.14
N SER A 25 -7.31 -23.87 -2.41
CA SER A 25 -6.33 -24.75 -1.76
C SER A 25 -6.11 -24.39 -0.29
N GLY A 26 -6.24 -23.11 0.07
CA GLY A 26 -6.09 -22.62 1.44
C GLY A 26 -7.34 -22.71 2.33
N ASN A 27 -8.45 -23.29 1.87
CA ASN A 27 -9.73 -23.36 2.62
C ASN A 27 -10.26 -22.01 3.13
N PHE A 28 -10.05 -20.92 2.36
CA PHE A 28 -10.41 -19.56 2.79
C PHE A 28 -11.89 -19.41 3.17
N HIS A 29 -12.77 -20.08 2.42
CA HIS A 29 -14.21 -19.98 2.64
C HIS A 29 -14.64 -20.48 4.02
N ASP A 30 -14.04 -21.56 4.52
CA ASP A 30 -14.37 -22.12 5.83
C ASP A 30 -13.81 -21.27 6.97
N THR A 31 -12.60 -20.73 6.79
CA THR A 31 -12.00 -19.79 7.75
C THR A 31 -12.78 -18.48 7.81
N GLU A 32 -13.16 -17.91 6.67
CA GLU A 32 -13.97 -16.69 6.60
C GLU A 32 -15.35 -16.88 7.26
N ARG A 33 -15.99 -18.05 7.10
CA ARG A 33 -17.25 -18.36 7.78
C ARG A 33 -17.10 -18.41 9.30
N LYS A 34 -16.03 -19.04 9.79
CA LYS A 34 -15.73 -19.09 11.23
C LYS A 34 -15.46 -17.69 11.79
N LEU A 35 -14.77 -16.84 11.03
CA LEU A 35 -14.40 -15.48 11.44
C LEU A 35 -15.56 -14.48 11.36
N SER A 36 -16.60 -14.75 10.54
CA SER A 36 -17.78 -13.88 10.48
C SER A 36 -18.60 -13.86 11.76
N ASP A 37 -18.54 -14.93 12.58
CA ASP A 37 -19.33 -15.05 13.81
C ASP A 37 -18.78 -14.16 14.95
N PHE A 38 -17.53 -13.71 14.87
CA PHE A 38 -16.86 -12.88 15.88
C PHE A 38 -16.98 -11.37 15.62
N SER A 39 -17.46 -10.95 14.44
CA SER A 39 -17.44 -9.56 13.99
C SER A 39 -18.64 -8.75 14.49
N SER A 40 -18.72 -8.45 15.79
CA SER A 40 -19.76 -7.57 16.34
C SER A 40 -19.26 -6.61 17.42
N HIS A 41 -18.39 -5.67 17.04
CA HIS A 41 -18.19 -4.45 17.83
C HIS A 41 -18.70 -3.24 17.06
N LYS A 42 -19.84 -2.72 17.51
CA LYS A 42 -20.30 -1.37 17.17
C LYS A 42 -20.00 -0.50 18.39
N SER A 43 -19.16 0.51 18.21
CA SER A 43 -18.96 1.53 19.23
C SER A 43 -20.25 2.34 19.46
N PRO A 44 -20.58 2.74 20.69
CA PRO A 44 -21.92 3.26 21.01
C PRO A 44 -22.13 4.77 20.72
N GLU A 45 -21.09 5.54 20.37
CA GLU A 45 -21.15 7.01 20.38
C GLU A 45 -20.79 7.71 19.05
N GLN A 46 -21.00 7.07 17.90
CA GLN A 46 -20.85 7.80 16.64
C GLN A 46 -22.13 8.58 16.29
N SER A 47 -22.00 9.91 16.14
CA SER A 47 -23.09 10.78 15.69
C SER A 47 -23.73 10.23 14.40
N ARG A 48 -25.02 9.88 14.47
CA ARG A 48 -25.79 9.36 13.32
C ARG A 48 -25.75 10.31 12.12
N LEU A 49 -25.69 11.62 12.38
CA LEU A 49 -25.59 12.66 11.35
C LEU A 49 -24.23 12.62 10.65
N ALA A 50 -23.13 12.53 11.40
CA ALA A 50 -21.78 12.42 10.81
C ALA A 50 -21.64 11.15 9.96
N ASN A 51 -22.19 10.03 10.44
CA ASN A 51 -22.24 8.78 9.68
C ASN A 51 -23.05 8.91 8.39
N LEU A 52 -24.19 9.60 8.41
CA LEU A 52 -24.99 9.84 7.20
C LEU A 52 -24.28 10.78 6.22
N LEU A 53 -23.69 11.88 6.71
CA LEU A 53 -23.02 12.86 5.85
C LEU A 53 -21.70 12.33 5.27
N SER A 54 -21.05 11.36 5.92
CA SER A 54 -19.83 10.72 5.38
C SER A 54 -20.03 9.99 4.05
N TYR A 55 -21.28 9.67 3.66
CA TYR A 55 -21.58 9.17 2.32
C TYR A 55 -21.29 10.19 1.22
N LEU A 56 -21.23 11.48 1.56
CA LEU A 56 -20.85 12.54 0.64
C LEU A 56 -19.33 12.66 0.47
N GLY A 57 -18.53 11.91 1.25
CA GLY A 57 -17.07 11.92 1.19
C GLY A 57 -16.51 13.32 1.36
N SER A 58 -15.65 13.74 0.44
CA SER A 58 -15.05 15.08 0.40
C SER A 58 -16.07 16.22 0.26
N ASN A 59 -17.30 15.94 -0.19
CA ASN A 59 -18.38 16.92 -0.31
C ASN A 59 -19.24 17.05 0.96
N ASN A 60 -18.85 16.44 2.08
CA ASN A 60 -19.57 16.57 3.34
C ASN A 60 -19.56 18.05 3.83
N PRO A 61 -20.73 18.70 3.97
CA PRO A 61 -20.82 20.12 4.34
C PRO A 61 -20.57 20.40 5.82
N LEU A 62 -20.58 19.37 6.68
CA LEU A 62 -20.39 19.49 8.13
C LEU A 62 -19.30 18.52 8.60
N PRO A 63 -18.03 18.80 8.27
CA PRO A 63 -16.91 17.99 8.74
C PRO A 63 -16.77 18.08 10.26
N VAL A 64 -16.42 16.96 10.90
CA VAL A 64 -16.21 16.91 12.34
C VAL A 64 -14.71 17.13 12.63
N PRO A 65 -14.32 18.04 13.54
CA PRO A 65 -12.92 18.24 13.89
C PRO A 65 -12.35 17.03 14.66
N ILE A 66 -11.02 16.93 14.70
CA ILE A 66 -10.30 15.91 15.49
C ILE A 66 -10.44 16.19 16.98
N SER A 67 -10.68 15.13 17.76
CA SER A 67 -10.72 15.15 19.22
C SER A 67 -9.43 14.62 19.83
N ARG A 68 -9.21 14.91 21.13
CA ARG A 68 -8.08 14.36 21.90
C ARG A 68 -8.15 12.83 22.12
N HIS A 69 -9.29 12.21 21.81
CA HIS A 69 -9.52 10.77 21.95
C HIS A 69 -9.41 10.03 20.62
N ASP A 70 -9.13 10.76 19.54
CA ASP A 70 -8.96 10.20 18.20
C ASP A 70 -7.49 9.77 18.02
N ALA A 71 -7.26 8.85 17.08
CA ALA A 71 -5.96 8.58 16.50
C ALA A 71 -5.95 9.05 15.04
N VAL A 72 -4.90 9.78 14.65
CA VAL A 72 -4.72 10.30 13.29
C VAL A 72 -3.45 9.71 12.71
N TRP A 73 -3.55 9.15 11.51
CA TRP A 73 -2.41 8.66 10.75
C TRP A 73 -2.25 9.49 9.49
N LEU A 74 -1.10 10.15 9.38
CA LEU A 74 -0.66 10.84 8.17
C LEU A 74 0.27 9.93 7.38
N PHE A 75 0.01 9.79 6.09
CA PHE A 75 0.80 8.94 5.22
C PHE A 75 1.90 9.75 4.54
N ASP A 76 3.12 9.23 4.51
CA ASP A 76 4.21 9.78 3.72
C ASP A 76 3.83 9.78 2.23
N ASN A 77 4.26 10.81 1.50
CA ASN A 77 3.88 10.99 0.11
C ASN A 77 4.98 11.59 -0.77
N VAL A 78 4.75 11.51 -2.08
CA VAL A 78 5.59 12.13 -3.09
C VAL A 78 4.85 13.32 -3.69
N ALA A 79 5.48 14.50 -3.66
CA ALA A 79 5.05 15.64 -4.43
C ALA A 79 5.53 15.52 -5.88
N PHE A 80 4.70 15.95 -6.81
CA PHE A 80 4.91 15.90 -8.26
C PHE A 80 4.45 17.20 -8.92
N ARG A 81 4.88 17.44 -10.16
CA ARG A 81 4.44 18.61 -10.95
C ARG A 81 3.12 18.31 -11.64
N GLY A 82 2.09 19.11 -11.36
CA GLY A 82 0.84 19.08 -12.09
C GLY A 82 1.01 19.57 -13.54
N ALA A 83 -0.05 19.44 -14.34
CA ALA A 83 -0.05 19.87 -15.74
C ALA A 83 0.24 21.37 -15.94
N ASP A 84 -0.07 22.19 -14.93
CA ASP A 84 0.22 23.63 -14.89
C ASP A 84 1.62 23.96 -14.34
N GLY A 85 2.46 22.95 -14.08
CA GLY A 85 3.79 23.11 -13.49
C GLY A 85 3.80 23.39 -11.98
N SER A 86 2.63 23.51 -11.35
CA SER A 86 2.54 23.69 -9.90
C SER A 86 2.90 22.40 -9.17
N TRP A 87 3.54 22.51 -8.01
CA TRP A 87 3.74 21.36 -7.14
C TRP A 87 2.40 20.91 -6.55
N GLN A 88 2.16 19.61 -6.57
CA GLN A 88 1.01 18.96 -5.98
C GLN A 88 1.46 17.72 -5.23
N ALA A 89 0.75 17.36 -4.18
CA ALA A 89 0.92 16.06 -3.54
C ALA A 89 -0.44 15.49 -3.19
N GLU A 90 -0.56 14.18 -3.25
CA GLU A 90 -1.71 13.49 -2.69
C GLU A 90 -1.46 13.21 -1.21
N PHE A 91 -2.30 13.78 -0.36
CA PHE A 91 -2.28 13.56 1.07
C PHE A 91 -3.31 12.49 1.43
N VAL A 92 -2.84 11.40 2.03
CA VAL A 92 -3.71 10.36 2.58
C VAL A 92 -3.72 10.47 4.09
N THR A 93 -4.92 10.52 4.68
CA THR A 93 -5.09 10.53 6.14
C THR A 93 -6.11 9.49 6.55
N ALA A 94 -5.87 8.83 7.69
CA ALA A 94 -6.83 7.93 8.31
C ALA A 94 -7.12 8.36 9.75
N VAL A 95 -8.39 8.31 10.15
CA VAL A 95 -8.82 8.72 11.49
C VAL A 95 -9.61 7.61 12.17
N PHE A 96 -9.24 7.36 13.43
CA PHE A 96 -9.83 6.32 14.27
C PHE A 96 -10.20 6.87 15.65
N GLY A 97 -11.08 6.18 16.35
CA GLY A 97 -11.54 6.46 17.69
C GLY A 97 -10.91 5.48 18.66
N GLY A 98 -10.61 5.96 19.86
CA GLY A 98 -9.88 5.22 20.86
C GLY A 98 -8.38 5.50 20.79
N LYS A 99 -7.70 5.36 21.93
CA LYS A 99 -6.23 5.37 21.97
C LYS A 99 -5.74 4.00 21.48
N PRO A 100 -4.69 3.92 20.63
CA PRO A 100 -4.13 2.64 20.20
C PRO A 100 -3.81 1.79 21.43
N SER A 101 -4.42 0.60 21.54
CA SER A 101 -4.12 -0.30 22.65
C SER A 101 -2.87 -1.11 22.30
N ALA A 102 -1.86 -1.08 23.16
CA ALA A 102 -0.58 -1.79 22.97
C ALA A 102 -0.68 -3.32 23.19
N LYS A 103 -1.88 -3.91 23.12
CA LYS A 103 -2.10 -5.33 23.39
C LYS A 103 -2.20 -6.12 22.09
N LEU A 104 -1.06 -6.53 21.56
CA LEU A 104 -1.00 -7.71 20.69
C LEU A 104 -1.29 -8.95 21.56
N VAL A 105 -2.46 -9.56 21.38
CA VAL A 105 -2.83 -10.82 22.04
C VAL A 105 -2.96 -11.92 20.98
N ASP A 106 -2.55 -13.13 21.35
CA ASP A 106 -2.56 -14.38 20.59
C ASP A 106 -3.65 -14.49 19.50
N VAL A 107 -3.22 -14.44 18.24
CA VAL A 107 -4.12 -14.40 17.08
C VAL A 107 -4.40 -15.81 16.57
N VAL A 108 -5.55 -16.32 16.98
CA VAL A 108 -6.49 -17.03 16.09
C VAL A 108 -7.95 -16.60 16.35
N GLY A 109 -8.25 -15.93 17.47
CA GLY A 109 -9.61 -15.47 17.80
C GLY A 109 -9.91 -14.00 17.49
N ASP A 110 -8.92 -13.09 17.62
CA ASP A 110 -9.24 -11.69 17.93
C ASP A 110 -8.35 -10.66 17.18
N VAL A 111 -8.25 -10.79 15.85
CA VAL A 111 -7.57 -9.79 14.98
C VAL A 111 -8.19 -8.39 15.15
N ALA A 112 -9.48 -8.30 15.51
CA ALA A 112 -10.15 -7.04 15.81
C ALA A 112 -9.62 -6.36 17.08
N SER A 113 -9.22 -7.14 18.09
CA SER A 113 -8.63 -6.65 19.34
C SER A 113 -7.17 -6.20 19.17
N ALA A 114 -6.43 -6.77 18.21
CA ALA A 114 -5.02 -6.46 17.96
C ALA A 114 -4.76 -5.00 17.49
N LEU A 115 -5.79 -4.29 17.00
CA LEU A 115 -5.67 -2.88 16.64
C LEU A 115 -6.57 -1.94 17.44
N GLY A 116 -7.64 -2.39 18.09
CA GLY A 116 -8.41 -1.61 19.08
C GLY A 116 -8.89 -0.21 18.64
N LEU A 117 -8.96 0.06 17.33
CA LEU A 117 -9.19 1.39 16.76
C LEU A 117 -10.46 1.38 15.91
N ASP A 118 -11.46 2.16 16.32
CA ASP A 118 -12.73 2.26 15.60
C ASP A 118 -12.63 3.27 14.47
N VAL A 119 -13.02 2.91 13.24
CA VAL A 119 -13.00 3.86 12.10
C VAL A 119 -13.90 5.07 12.36
N LEU A 120 -13.35 6.28 12.22
CA LEU A 120 -14.10 7.54 12.37
C LEU A 120 -14.31 8.23 11.01
N PRO A 121 -15.50 8.11 10.41
CA PRO A 121 -15.81 8.79 9.16
C PRO A 121 -16.11 10.28 9.36
N GLY A 122 -15.99 11.07 8.28
CA GLY A 122 -16.37 12.48 8.26
C GLY A 122 -15.42 13.44 9.02
N ARG A 123 -14.27 12.94 9.48
CA ARG A 123 -13.27 13.72 10.22
C ARG A 123 -12.43 14.57 9.28
N GLN A 124 -12.14 15.82 9.67
CA GLN A 124 -11.23 16.71 8.96
C GLN A 124 -9.97 16.95 9.80
N VAL A 125 -8.81 16.76 9.18
CA VAL A 125 -7.50 16.96 9.80
C VAL A 125 -6.92 18.28 9.31
N LYS A 126 -6.44 19.11 10.25
CA LYS A 126 -5.59 20.25 9.91
C LYS A 126 -4.14 19.78 9.94
N LEU A 127 -3.37 20.17 8.93
CA LEU A 127 -1.95 19.83 8.78
C LEU A 127 -1.14 21.12 8.73
N ARG A 128 -0.05 21.19 9.49
CA ARG A 128 1.01 22.17 9.28
C ARG A 128 2.03 21.55 8.31
N PHE A 129 1.99 22.00 7.06
CA PHE A 129 2.90 21.61 6.00
C PHE A 129 4.18 22.45 6.07
N GLY A 130 5.32 21.77 6.31
CA GLY A 130 6.56 22.45 6.67
C GLY A 130 6.40 23.33 7.92
N GLU A 131 6.95 24.53 7.90
CA GLU A 131 6.93 25.43 9.07
C GLU A 131 5.73 26.39 9.12
N ALA A 132 5.06 26.65 7.98
CA ALA A 132 4.16 27.80 7.90
C ALA A 132 2.79 27.53 7.23
N THR A 133 2.66 26.54 6.35
CA THR A 133 1.44 26.40 5.54
C THR A 133 0.41 25.52 6.23
N GLN A 134 -0.79 26.04 6.50
CA GLN A 134 -1.89 25.20 6.96
C GLN A 134 -2.66 24.58 5.78
N LEU A 135 -2.78 23.26 5.78
CA LEU A 135 -3.63 22.50 4.87
C LEU A 135 -4.80 21.87 5.64
N LYS A 136 -5.95 21.74 4.97
CA LYS A 136 -7.10 21.00 5.49
C LYS A 136 -7.29 19.73 4.65
N LEU A 137 -7.30 18.58 5.32
CA LEU A 137 -7.40 17.25 4.72
C LEU A 137 -8.74 16.62 5.09
N GLY A 138 -9.36 15.93 4.14
CA GLY A 138 -10.71 15.42 4.27
C GLY A 138 -11.80 16.47 4.10
N PRO A 139 -13.04 16.15 4.49
CA PRO A 139 -13.41 15.07 5.41
C PRO A 139 -13.24 13.65 4.87
N GLY A 140 -12.86 12.72 5.75
CA GLY A 140 -12.71 11.30 5.42
C GLY A 140 -14.04 10.60 5.09
N GLY A 141 -13.96 9.57 4.24
CA GLY A 141 -15.10 8.73 3.85
C GLY A 141 -15.56 7.79 4.95
N ARG A 142 -16.44 6.84 4.60
CA ARG A 142 -17.01 5.84 5.53
C ARG A 142 -15.98 4.87 6.13
N ASP A 143 -14.84 4.74 5.47
CA ASP A 143 -13.65 4.00 5.90
C ASP A 143 -12.71 4.86 6.76
N GLY A 144 -13.07 6.11 7.05
CA GLY A 144 -12.27 7.02 7.86
C GLY A 144 -11.00 7.49 7.16
N ILE A 145 -10.86 7.24 5.85
CA ILE A 145 -9.73 7.69 5.04
C ILE A 145 -10.13 8.92 4.23
N SER A 146 -9.23 9.89 4.10
CA SER A 146 -9.29 10.89 3.03
C SER A 146 -8.09 10.77 2.10
N SER A 147 -8.30 11.12 0.83
CA SER A 147 -7.27 11.23 -0.20
C SER A 147 -7.44 12.56 -0.90
N ASP A 148 -6.52 13.49 -0.67
CA ASP A 148 -6.63 14.88 -1.10
C ASP A 148 -5.43 15.28 -1.97
N ILE A 149 -5.65 15.56 -3.25
CA ILE A 149 -4.63 16.25 -4.06
C ILE A 149 -4.65 17.74 -3.68
N LYS A 150 -3.55 18.23 -3.12
CA LYS A 150 -3.38 19.66 -2.76
C LYS A 150 -2.25 20.28 -3.57
N LYS A 151 -2.49 21.50 -4.07
CA LYS A 151 -1.42 22.37 -4.58
C LYS A 151 -0.56 22.87 -3.43
N LEU A 152 0.76 22.85 -3.61
CA LEU A 152 1.75 23.28 -2.63
C LEU A 152 2.27 24.67 -3.02
N THR A 153 1.85 25.70 -2.28
CA THR A 153 2.20 27.10 -2.54
C THR A 153 3.60 27.48 -2.04
N ASN A 154 4.05 26.83 -0.96
CA ASN A 154 5.41 26.97 -0.42
C ASN A 154 6.21 25.69 -0.70
N ALA A 155 6.43 25.43 -1.98
CA ALA A 155 7.13 24.23 -2.41
C ALA A 155 8.62 24.29 -2.08
N ALA A 156 9.18 23.15 -1.68
CA ALA A 156 10.62 23.00 -1.51
C ALA A 156 11.32 22.80 -2.87
N ALA A 157 12.64 22.77 -2.84
CA ALA A 157 13.45 22.44 -4.00
C ALA A 157 13.19 20.99 -4.45
N ASP A 158 13.43 20.74 -5.73
CA ASP A 158 13.50 19.42 -6.31
C ASP A 158 14.43 18.50 -5.48
N GLY A 159 13.96 17.29 -5.15
CA GLY A 159 14.66 16.31 -4.33
C GLY A 159 14.61 16.55 -2.82
N ALA A 160 14.03 17.65 -2.35
CA ALA A 160 13.90 17.95 -0.93
C ALA A 160 12.85 17.05 -0.25
N VAL A 161 13.01 16.86 1.07
CA VAL A 161 12.03 16.20 1.94
C VAL A 161 11.51 17.21 2.95
N VAL A 162 10.20 17.41 3.00
CA VAL A 162 9.54 18.30 3.96
C VAL A 162 8.79 17.47 4.98
N THR A 163 9.06 17.68 6.25
CA THR A 163 8.26 17.10 7.33
C THR A 163 7.07 17.99 7.66
N SER A 164 5.90 17.38 7.76
CA SER A 164 4.64 18.03 8.14
C SER A 164 4.09 17.39 9.41
N THR A 165 3.27 18.11 10.16
CA THR A 165 2.70 17.63 11.44
C THR A 165 1.21 17.94 11.53
N ALA A 166 0.42 17.01 12.04
CA ALA A 166 -0.99 17.21 12.32
C ALA A 166 -1.17 18.32 13.37
N ASP A 167 -2.04 19.29 13.07
CA ASP A 167 -2.44 20.36 13.98
C ASP A 167 -3.69 19.89 14.75
N VAL A 168 -3.43 19.05 15.76
CA VAL A 168 -4.42 18.30 16.55
C VAL A 168 -4.16 18.47 18.06
N PRO A 169 -5.14 18.18 18.94
CA PRO A 169 -4.95 18.25 20.38
C PRO A 169 -3.76 17.40 20.88
N ALA A 170 -3.08 17.85 21.94
CA ALA A 170 -1.83 17.26 22.44
C ALA A 170 -1.90 15.79 22.92
N GLU A 171 -3.09 15.20 23.07
CA GLU A 171 -3.28 13.79 23.43
C GLU A 171 -3.74 12.88 22.27
N THR A 172 -3.91 13.44 21.07
CA THR A 172 -4.28 12.67 19.89
C THR A 172 -3.20 11.62 19.61
N GLY A 173 -3.62 10.37 19.40
CA GLY A 173 -2.69 9.26 19.15
C GLY A 173 -2.34 9.10 17.66
N GLY A 174 -1.42 8.17 17.37
CA GLY A 174 -1.13 7.73 16.00
C GLY A 174 0.10 8.39 15.36
N VAL A 175 0.19 8.26 14.04
CA VAL A 175 1.28 8.80 13.22
C VAL A 175 0.98 10.25 12.84
N LEU A 176 1.36 11.18 13.71
CA LEU A 176 1.04 12.61 13.57
C LEU A 176 2.03 13.39 12.70
N ARG A 177 3.08 12.75 12.21
CA ARG A 177 4.09 13.37 11.34
C ARG A 177 4.17 12.59 10.04
N MET A 178 4.41 13.30 8.95
CA MET A 178 4.65 12.70 7.65
C MET A 178 5.77 13.43 6.93
N LYS A 179 6.36 12.76 5.95
CA LYS A 179 7.37 13.29 5.04
C LYS A 179 6.77 13.40 3.64
N THR A 180 7.02 14.53 3.00
CA THR A 180 6.72 14.77 1.59
C THR A 180 8.02 14.88 0.82
N GLN A 181 8.29 13.92 -0.07
CA GLN A 181 9.46 13.94 -0.95
C GLN A 181 9.11 14.64 -2.27
N PHE A 182 9.87 15.66 -2.64
CA PHE A 182 9.65 16.42 -3.88
C PHE A 182 10.36 15.72 -5.03
N ALA A 183 9.62 14.96 -5.84
CA ALA A 183 10.20 14.25 -6.97
C ALA A 183 10.41 15.20 -8.16
N GLU A 184 11.66 15.29 -8.63
CA GLU A 184 11.97 15.90 -9.94
C GLU A 184 11.07 15.30 -11.05
N PRO A 185 10.74 16.05 -12.10
CA PRO A 185 9.87 15.54 -13.16
C PRO A 185 10.46 14.37 -13.96
N GLU A 186 11.79 14.29 -14.01
CA GLU A 186 12.56 13.30 -14.77
C GLU A 186 13.51 12.55 -13.83
N GLY A 187 14.25 11.58 -14.38
CA GLY A 187 15.07 10.65 -13.61
C GLY A 187 14.36 9.34 -13.34
N TRP A 188 14.81 8.61 -12.32
CA TRP A 188 14.38 7.26 -12.03
C TRP A 188 13.56 7.16 -10.76
N ALA A 189 12.67 6.18 -10.70
CA ALA A 189 11.89 5.87 -9.52
C ALA A 189 11.71 4.35 -9.42
N ILE A 190 11.43 3.88 -8.21
CA ILE A 190 11.26 2.46 -7.91
C ILE A 190 9.83 2.23 -7.45
N ILE A 191 9.16 1.23 -8.03
CA ILE A 191 7.90 0.70 -7.51
C ILE A 191 8.17 -0.72 -7.02
N SER A 192 7.96 -0.96 -5.74
CA SER A 192 8.20 -2.24 -5.08
C SER A 192 6.88 -2.78 -4.56
N ASP A 193 6.54 -4.02 -4.88
CA ASP A 193 5.62 -4.78 -4.03
C ASP A 193 6.24 -5.00 -2.64
N MET A 194 5.39 -5.30 -1.64
CA MET A 194 5.85 -5.53 -0.28
C MET A 194 5.93 -7.00 0.11
N ASP A 195 4.81 -7.71 0.02
CA ASP A 195 4.60 -9.01 0.64
C ASP A 195 5.26 -10.11 -0.20
N ASP A 196 6.17 -10.87 0.40
CA ASP A 196 7.06 -11.84 -0.26
C ASP A 196 8.03 -11.24 -1.31
N THR A 197 7.99 -9.92 -1.54
CA THR A 197 9.04 -9.18 -2.28
C THR A 197 10.14 -8.69 -1.33
N ILE A 198 9.79 -7.82 -0.38
CA ILE A 198 10.72 -7.23 0.60
C ILE A 198 10.44 -7.74 2.03
N LYS A 199 9.20 -8.12 2.34
CA LYS A 199 8.79 -8.62 3.65
C LYS A 199 8.39 -10.08 3.55
N ILE A 200 8.95 -10.93 4.41
CA ILE A 200 8.58 -12.34 4.47
C ILE A 200 7.15 -12.50 5.04
N THR A 201 6.25 -13.16 4.31
CA THR A 201 4.87 -13.44 4.74
C THR A 201 4.63 -14.96 4.90
N GLN A 202 5.34 -15.78 4.12
CA GLN A 202 5.60 -17.22 4.34
C GLN A 202 4.37 -18.14 4.51
N THR A 203 3.20 -17.82 3.95
CA THR A 203 2.08 -18.79 3.92
C THR A 203 0.93 -18.38 2.99
N SER A 204 0.33 -19.35 2.30
CA SER A 204 -0.93 -19.18 1.55
C SER A 204 -2.16 -19.53 2.40
N SER A 205 -2.00 -19.86 3.68
CA SER A 205 -3.12 -20.15 4.57
C SER A 205 -3.75 -18.85 5.10
N PRO A 206 -5.09 -18.78 5.24
CA PRO A 206 -5.76 -17.58 5.76
C PRO A 206 -5.27 -17.17 7.15
N THR A 207 -5.08 -18.16 8.04
CA THR A 207 -4.62 -17.94 9.42
C THR A 207 -3.17 -17.48 9.46
N GLY A 208 -2.31 -18.04 8.61
CA GLY A 208 -0.93 -17.63 8.53
C GLY A 208 -0.77 -16.23 7.91
N ILE A 209 -1.62 -15.84 6.95
CA ILE A 209 -1.66 -14.46 6.42
C ILE A 209 -2.01 -13.51 7.55
N LEU A 210 -3.06 -13.78 8.33
CA LEU A 210 -3.40 -12.93 9.48
C LEU A 210 -2.28 -12.88 10.52
N ARG A 211 -1.63 -14.02 10.82
CA ARG A 211 -0.55 -14.06 11.80
C ARG A 211 0.69 -13.27 11.36
N SER A 212 1.17 -13.49 10.14
CA SER A 212 2.32 -12.75 9.59
C SER A 212 2.04 -11.25 9.42
N THR A 213 0.77 -10.90 9.23
CA THR A 213 0.35 -9.52 9.04
C THR A 213 0.15 -8.75 10.36
N PHE A 214 -0.34 -9.41 11.41
CA PHE A 214 -0.75 -8.75 12.66
C PHE A 214 0.00 -9.20 13.92
N VAL A 215 0.79 -10.27 13.88
CA VAL A 215 1.45 -10.84 15.07
C VAL A 215 2.94 -10.92 14.94
N SER A 216 3.43 -11.46 13.83
CA SER A 216 4.85 -11.66 13.64
C SER A 216 5.55 -10.32 13.45
N GLU A 217 6.73 -10.16 14.06
CA GLU A 217 7.61 -9.07 13.68
C GLU A 217 7.96 -9.19 12.18
N PRO A 218 7.90 -8.09 11.42
CA PRO A 218 8.11 -8.13 9.99
C PRO A 218 9.59 -8.32 9.69
N THR A 219 9.91 -9.40 8.98
CA THR A 219 11.30 -9.77 8.65
C THR A 219 11.60 -9.42 7.20
N PRO A 220 12.71 -8.71 6.91
CA PRO A 220 13.11 -8.42 5.54
C PRO A 220 13.57 -9.70 4.83
N VAL A 221 13.27 -9.79 3.54
CA VAL A 221 13.84 -10.82 2.67
C VAL A 221 15.36 -10.61 2.57
N ALA A 222 16.14 -11.67 2.80
CA ALA A 222 17.60 -11.62 2.77
C ALA A 222 18.12 -11.03 1.45
N GLY A 223 19.09 -10.10 1.51
CA GLY A 223 19.69 -9.46 0.34
C GLY A 223 18.89 -8.28 -0.25
N MET A 224 17.60 -8.17 0.05
CA MET A 224 16.75 -7.09 -0.50
C MET A 224 17.09 -5.71 0.09
N PRO A 225 17.32 -5.52 1.39
CA PRO A 225 17.79 -4.24 1.93
C PRO A 225 19.05 -3.72 1.22
N GLU A 226 20.01 -4.60 0.96
CA GLU A 226 21.27 -4.27 0.28
C GLU A 226 21.05 -3.88 -1.18
N LEU A 227 20.16 -4.59 -1.90
CA LEU A 227 19.78 -4.26 -3.27
C LEU A 227 19.11 -2.88 -3.35
N TYR A 228 18.22 -2.57 -2.41
CA TYR A 228 17.49 -1.30 -2.39
C TYR A 228 18.39 -0.12 -2.03
N ALA A 229 19.27 -0.31 -1.05
CA ALA A 229 20.29 0.67 -0.72
C ALA A 229 21.27 0.89 -1.89
N TYR A 230 21.59 -0.17 -2.65
CA TYR A 230 22.39 -0.06 -3.87
C TYR A 230 21.67 0.77 -4.95
N MET A 231 20.40 0.48 -5.24
CA MET A 231 19.61 1.24 -6.22
C MET A 231 19.51 2.72 -5.85
N GLN A 232 19.23 3.05 -4.58
CA GLN A 232 19.15 4.43 -4.13
C GLN A 232 20.48 5.18 -4.34
N ARG A 233 21.62 4.56 -4.00
CA ARG A 233 22.94 5.17 -4.20
C ARG A 233 23.30 5.33 -5.67
N LEU A 234 22.98 4.34 -6.49
CA LEU A 234 23.28 4.35 -7.93
C LEU A 234 22.51 5.44 -8.67
N ILE A 235 21.25 5.66 -8.30
CA ILE A 235 20.37 6.60 -8.97
C ILE A 235 20.54 8.02 -8.41
N THR A 236 20.07 8.24 -7.18
CA THR A 236 20.25 9.45 -6.37
C THR A 236 19.54 9.25 -5.02
N PRO A 237 20.06 9.80 -3.91
CA PRO A 237 19.36 9.80 -2.63
C PRO A 237 17.93 10.36 -2.69
N ALA A 238 17.66 11.25 -3.65
CA ALA A 238 16.36 11.89 -3.86
C ALA A 238 15.37 11.07 -4.70
N SER A 239 15.73 9.85 -5.12
CA SER A 239 14.85 9.00 -5.94
C SER A 239 13.61 8.60 -5.15
N PRO A 240 12.40 8.77 -5.71
CA PRO A 240 11.19 8.35 -5.02
C PRO A 240 11.06 6.83 -5.09
N PHE A 241 10.76 6.24 -3.93
CA PHE A 241 10.34 4.86 -3.79
C PHE A 241 8.83 4.83 -3.54
N PHE A 242 8.14 3.91 -4.21
CA PHE A 242 6.74 3.60 -3.97
C PHE A 242 6.63 2.14 -3.53
N TYR A 243 6.12 1.91 -2.33
CA TYR A 243 5.87 0.59 -1.78
C TYR A 243 4.39 0.26 -1.94
N LEU A 244 4.06 -0.58 -2.92
CA LEU A 244 2.70 -0.89 -3.35
C LEU A 244 2.26 -2.25 -2.78
N SER A 245 1.40 -2.24 -1.76
CA SER A 245 0.85 -3.47 -1.19
C SER A 245 -0.67 -3.55 -1.35
N ALA A 246 -1.18 -4.76 -1.55
CA ALA A 246 -2.61 -5.06 -1.48
C ALA A 246 -3.15 -5.13 -0.03
N SER A 247 -2.26 -4.96 0.95
CA SER A 247 -2.59 -4.83 2.36
C SER A 247 -3.53 -3.65 2.65
N PRO A 248 -4.46 -3.78 3.61
CA PRO A 248 -5.31 -2.67 4.02
C PRO A 248 -4.47 -1.52 4.60
N TYR A 249 -4.94 -0.29 4.40
CA TYR A 249 -4.36 0.92 4.99
C TYR A 249 -4.20 0.88 6.52
N ASN A 250 -4.98 0.03 7.21
CA ASN A 250 -4.89 -0.18 8.66
C ASN A 250 -3.53 -0.66 9.14
N LEU A 251 -2.72 -1.23 8.24
CA LEU A 251 -1.37 -1.70 8.54
C LEU A 251 -0.31 -0.63 8.35
N TYR A 252 -0.71 0.60 8.04
CA TYR A 252 0.23 1.67 7.75
C TYR A 252 1.30 1.86 8.83
N PRO A 253 1.00 2.01 10.14
CA PRO A 253 2.05 2.22 11.13
C PRO A 253 3.06 1.07 11.17
N PHE A 254 2.57 -0.17 11.11
CA PHE A 254 3.41 -1.38 11.12
C PHE A 254 4.31 -1.49 9.88
N LEU A 255 3.75 -1.26 8.70
CA LEU A 255 4.47 -1.33 7.44
C LEU A 255 5.43 -0.14 7.28
N HIS A 256 5.04 1.03 7.79
CA HIS A 256 5.85 2.25 7.82
C HIS A 256 7.10 2.06 8.67
N ASP A 257 6.94 1.59 9.91
CA ASP A 257 8.06 1.27 10.81
C ASP A 257 9.00 0.23 10.19
N PHE A 258 8.46 -0.81 9.54
CA PHE A 258 9.25 -1.80 8.83
C PHE A 258 10.07 -1.19 7.68
N THR A 259 9.43 -0.37 6.83
CA THR A 259 10.12 0.27 5.71
C THR A 259 11.17 1.29 6.17
N GLU A 260 10.87 2.11 7.18
CA GLU A 260 11.83 3.07 7.74
C GLU A 260 13.04 2.37 8.37
N LYS A 261 12.87 1.16 8.91
CA LYS A 261 13.95 0.39 9.53
C LYS A 261 14.90 -0.24 8.52
N TYR A 262 14.40 -0.76 7.39
CA TYR A 262 15.18 -1.63 6.51
C TYR A 262 15.36 -1.12 5.08
N TYR A 263 14.59 -0.12 4.64
CA TYR A 263 14.53 0.29 3.24
C TYR A 263 14.65 1.81 3.08
N PRO A 264 15.00 2.30 1.86
CA PRO A 264 14.92 3.72 1.54
C PRO A 264 13.52 4.28 1.85
N HIS A 265 13.46 5.52 2.34
CA HIS A 265 12.19 6.22 2.53
C HIS A 265 11.38 6.25 1.21
N GLY A 266 10.09 5.96 1.31
CA GLY A 266 9.19 5.95 0.17
C GLY A 266 7.72 6.01 0.56
N GLN A 267 6.87 6.35 -0.40
CA GLN A 267 5.43 6.41 -0.21
C GLN A 267 4.84 5.00 -0.18
N LEU A 268 4.14 4.66 0.92
CA LEU A 268 3.33 3.45 1.01
C LEU A 268 1.98 3.66 0.32
N ILE A 269 1.67 2.81 -0.65
CA ILE A 269 0.37 2.79 -1.35
C ILE A 269 -0.36 1.52 -0.93
N LEU A 270 -1.32 1.69 -0.02
CA LEU A 270 -2.12 0.62 0.57
C LEU A 270 -3.55 0.65 0.05
N ARG A 271 -4.26 -0.47 0.24
CA ARG A 271 -5.60 -0.65 -0.31
C ARG A 271 -6.63 0.14 0.52
N ASP A 272 -7.44 0.93 -0.19
CA ASP A 272 -8.58 1.72 0.33
C ASP A 272 -9.78 0.81 0.69
N ALA A 273 -9.54 -0.27 1.43
CA ALA A 273 -10.54 -1.28 1.73
C ALA A 273 -10.70 -1.46 3.24
N SER A 274 -11.90 -1.20 3.74
CA SER A 274 -12.14 -1.26 5.18
C SER A 274 -12.16 -2.71 5.68
N TRP A 275 -11.48 -2.90 6.80
CA TRP A 275 -11.47 -4.06 7.68
C TRP A 275 -12.80 -4.31 8.40
N MET A 276 -13.92 -3.73 7.94
CA MET A 276 -15.21 -3.76 8.66
C MET A 276 -15.69 -5.17 9.02
N THR A 277 -15.12 -6.21 8.40
CA THR A 277 -15.12 -7.59 8.88
C THR A 277 -13.78 -8.28 8.58
N ILE A 278 -13.34 -9.24 9.41
CA ILE A 278 -12.14 -10.08 9.14
C ILE A 278 -12.25 -10.85 7.80
N PRO A 279 -13.42 -11.37 7.39
CA PRO A 279 -13.60 -11.90 6.05
C PRO A 279 -13.36 -10.90 4.92
N GLY A 280 -13.77 -9.63 5.11
CA GLY A 280 -13.50 -8.56 4.16
C GLY A 280 -12.00 -8.30 4.01
N LEU A 281 -11.27 -8.30 5.11
CA LEU A 281 -9.81 -8.20 5.15
C LEU A 281 -9.12 -9.33 4.36
N LEU A 282 -9.47 -10.59 4.63
CA LEU A 282 -8.91 -11.75 3.91
C LEU A 282 -9.22 -11.71 2.41
N SER A 283 -10.45 -11.33 2.05
CA SER A 283 -10.84 -11.13 0.65
C SER A 283 -10.01 -10.03 -0.02
N ASN A 284 -9.78 -8.90 0.67
CA ASN A 284 -8.96 -7.81 0.16
C ASN A 284 -7.49 -8.18 0.01
N LEU A 285 -6.96 -9.12 0.80
CA LEU A 285 -5.57 -9.57 0.67
C LEU A 285 -5.36 -10.55 -0.49
N THR A 286 -6.44 -11.17 -1.00
CA THR A 286 -6.32 -12.32 -1.90
C THR A 286 -7.11 -12.22 -3.20
N LEU A 287 -7.94 -11.19 -3.38
CA LEU A 287 -8.77 -10.99 -4.59
C LEU A 287 -8.51 -9.65 -5.28
N GLY A 288 -8.56 -9.68 -6.62
CA GLY A 288 -8.48 -8.50 -7.47
C GLY A 288 -7.15 -7.74 -7.34
N THR A 289 -6.09 -8.41 -6.91
CA THR A 289 -4.79 -7.82 -6.60
C THR A 289 -4.13 -7.26 -7.85
N GLN A 290 -4.22 -7.98 -8.99
CA GLN A 290 -3.73 -7.48 -10.28
C GLN A 290 -4.38 -6.14 -10.64
N LYS A 291 -5.71 -6.07 -10.65
CA LYS A 291 -6.46 -4.86 -11.01
C LYS A 291 -6.09 -3.69 -10.10
N TYR A 292 -6.01 -3.93 -8.80
CA TYR A 292 -5.59 -2.91 -7.85
C TYR A 292 -4.18 -2.39 -8.13
N LYS A 293 -3.21 -3.30 -8.32
CA LYS A 293 -1.81 -2.91 -8.61
C LYS A 293 -1.72 -2.11 -9.92
N VAL A 294 -2.42 -2.55 -10.97
CA VAL A 294 -2.54 -1.80 -12.24
C VAL A 294 -3.15 -0.41 -12.01
N ASP A 295 -4.28 -0.30 -11.33
CA ASP A 295 -4.96 0.97 -11.09
C ASP A 295 -4.07 1.95 -10.28
N ARG A 296 -3.31 1.44 -9.30
CA ARG A 296 -2.34 2.25 -8.53
C ARG A 296 -1.12 2.65 -9.36
N MET A 297 -0.56 1.77 -10.18
CA MET A 297 0.55 2.13 -11.08
C MET A 297 0.13 3.14 -12.15
N ARG A 298 -1.10 3.06 -12.69
CA ARG A 298 -1.67 4.10 -13.57
C ARG A 298 -1.71 5.47 -12.89
N LYS A 299 -2.04 5.50 -11.61
CA LYS A 299 -2.03 6.72 -10.79
C LYS A 299 -0.61 7.27 -10.60
N VAL A 300 0.36 6.41 -10.27
CA VAL A 300 1.77 6.83 -10.17
C VAL A 300 2.30 7.34 -11.52
N ASN A 301 1.93 6.69 -12.63
CA ASN A 301 2.27 7.17 -13.97
C ASN A 301 1.66 8.55 -14.26
N SER A 302 0.43 8.83 -13.84
CA SER A 302 -0.18 10.15 -14.06
C SER A 302 0.51 11.27 -13.27
N TRP A 303 1.16 10.95 -12.15
CA TRP A 303 1.98 11.88 -11.36
C TRP A 303 3.37 12.07 -11.94
N LEU A 304 4.02 10.99 -12.38
CA LEU A 304 5.42 10.96 -12.80
C LEU A 304 5.57 10.31 -14.19
N PRO A 305 4.94 10.86 -15.25
CA PRO A 305 4.89 10.22 -16.56
C PRO A 305 6.24 10.23 -17.29
N ARG A 306 7.12 11.18 -16.96
CA ARG A 306 8.44 11.33 -17.60
C ARG A 306 9.58 10.61 -16.86
N ARG A 307 9.31 10.04 -15.68
CA ARG A 307 10.30 9.23 -14.97
C ARG A 307 10.38 7.83 -15.55
N LYS A 308 11.57 7.24 -15.42
CA LYS A 308 11.86 5.85 -15.74
C LYS A 308 11.64 4.99 -14.50
N MET A 309 10.93 3.88 -14.64
CA MET A 309 10.58 3.01 -13.52
C MET A 309 11.38 1.71 -13.54
N ILE A 310 11.91 1.33 -12.38
CA ILE A 310 12.25 -0.05 -12.06
C ILE A 310 11.10 -0.59 -11.20
N VAL A 311 10.50 -1.70 -11.61
CA VAL A 311 9.41 -2.35 -10.85
C VAL A 311 9.87 -3.70 -10.33
N ILE A 312 9.59 -3.97 -9.06
CA ILE A 312 10.09 -5.15 -8.35
C ILE A 312 8.92 -5.79 -7.62
N GLY A 313 8.70 -7.09 -7.86
CA GLY A 313 7.61 -7.83 -7.23
C GLY A 313 7.94 -9.30 -7.05
N ASP A 314 6.95 -10.10 -6.67
CA ASP A 314 7.11 -11.51 -6.33
C ASP A 314 6.39 -12.45 -7.30
N SER A 315 6.77 -13.73 -7.28
CA SER A 315 6.13 -14.76 -8.09
C SER A 315 4.86 -15.34 -7.46
N THR A 316 4.55 -15.08 -6.19
CA THR A 316 3.39 -15.69 -5.53
C THR A 316 2.08 -14.98 -5.82
N GLN A 317 2.13 -13.67 -6.11
CA GLN A 317 0.98 -12.85 -6.49
C GLN A 317 0.99 -12.49 -7.98
N SER A 318 0.05 -11.62 -8.40
CA SER A 318 -0.13 -11.21 -9.80
C SER A 318 0.80 -10.08 -10.26
N ASP A 319 2.00 -9.96 -9.67
CA ASP A 319 2.98 -8.94 -10.06
C ASP A 319 3.47 -9.08 -11.50
N PRO A 320 3.83 -10.29 -11.99
CA PRO A 320 4.23 -10.45 -13.40
C PRO A 320 3.15 -9.93 -14.36
N GLU A 321 1.89 -10.30 -14.12
CA GLU A 321 0.77 -9.90 -14.96
C GLU A 321 0.51 -8.39 -14.89
N ALA A 322 0.51 -7.82 -13.69
CA ALA A 322 0.30 -6.38 -13.48
C ALA A 322 1.40 -5.53 -14.14
N TYR A 323 2.67 -5.92 -13.96
CA TYR A 323 3.80 -5.20 -14.56
C TYR A 323 3.82 -5.34 -16.07
N GLY A 324 3.53 -6.54 -16.60
CA GLY A 324 3.40 -6.74 -18.04
C GLY A 324 2.30 -5.88 -18.66
N GLU A 325 1.14 -5.79 -18.01
CA GLU A 325 0.03 -4.93 -18.45
C GLU A 325 0.44 -3.45 -18.49
N ILE A 326 1.06 -2.96 -17.41
CA ILE A 326 1.49 -1.56 -17.30
C ILE A 326 2.61 -1.22 -18.28
N TYR A 327 3.57 -2.12 -18.49
CA TYR A 327 4.64 -1.94 -19.48
C TYR A 327 4.05 -1.70 -20.88
N ARG A 328 3.05 -2.51 -21.25
CA ARG A 328 2.35 -2.36 -22.55
C ARG A 328 1.47 -1.11 -22.60
N ALA A 329 0.84 -0.73 -21.48
CA ALA A 329 -0.03 0.44 -21.42
C ALA A 329 0.74 1.77 -21.50
N PHE A 330 1.99 1.82 -21.02
CA PHE A 330 2.83 3.02 -21.01
C PHE A 330 4.24 2.71 -21.56
N PRO A 331 4.37 2.58 -22.90
CA PRO A 331 5.64 2.24 -23.52
C PRO A 331 6.75 3.21 -23.11
N GLY A 332 7.88 2.66 -22.67
CA GLY A 332 9.05 3.42 -22.26
C GLY A 332 9.03 3.95 -20.83
N TRP A 333 7.94 3.78 -20.06
CA TRP A 333 7.89 4.18 -18.65
C TRP A 333 8.63 3.18 -17.75
N ILE A 334 8.26 1.89 -17.81
CA ILE A 334 9.02 0.81 -17.15
C ILE A 334 10.24 0.45 -18.00
N LYS A 335 11.41 0.44 -17.37
CA LYS A 335 12.69 0.06 -18.01
C LYS A 335 13.21 -1.29 -17.56
N LEU A 336 12.86 -1.70 -16.34
CA LEU A 336 13.28 -2.99 -15.78
C LEU A 336 12.19 -3.54 -14.86
N ILE A 337 11.87 -4.82 -15.07
CA ILE A 337 10.97 -5.61 -14.23
C ILE A 337 11.80 -6.69 -13.53
N LEU A 338 11.78 -6.74 -12.20
CA LEU A 338 12.44 -7.79 -11.43
C LEU A 338 11.39 -8.58 -10.65
N ILE A 339 11.34 -9.89 -10.86
CA ILE A 339 10.41 -10.79 -10.17
C ILE A 339 11.18 -11.72 -9.26
N ARG A 340 11.03 -11.56 -7.95
CA ARG A 340 11.56 -12.50 -6.97
C ARG A 340 10.80 -13.82 -7.08
N LYS A 341 11.51 -14.88 -7.42
CA LYS A 341 10.99 -16.25 -7.38
C LYS A 341 11.00 -16.75 -5.95
N VAL A 342 9.82 -16.99 -5.41
CA VAL A 342 9.66 -17.45 -4.03
C VAL A 342 9.63 -18.98 -4.01
N THR A 343 10.65 -19.60 -3.40
CA THR A 343 10.82 -21.07 -3.34
C THR A 343 10.45 -21.66 -1.98
N ASP A 344 10.57 -20.89 -0.89
CA ASP A 344 10.46 -21.37 0.50
C ASP A 344 9.02 -21.40 1.04
N THR A 345 8.02 -21.58 0.17
CA THR A 345 6.62 -21.62 0.62
C THR A 345 6.15 -23.06 0.73
N ASP A 346 5.68 -23.47 1.92
CA ASP A 346 4.81 -24.64 2.15
C ASP A 346 3.43 -24.53 1.44
N ALA A 347 3.33 -23.64 0.45
CA ALA A 347 2.11 -23.33 -0.25
C ALA A 347 1.85 -24.36 -1.35
N VAL A 348 0.70 -25.02 -1.26
CA VAL A 348 0.10 -25.80 -2.35
C VAL A 348 -0.02 -24.91 -3.60
N GLY A 349 0.59 -25.32 -4.71
CA GLY A 349 0.56 -24.59 -5.99
C GLY A 349 1.78 -23.70 -6.29
N SER A 350 2.87 -23.84 -5.54
CA SER A 350 4.15 -23.15 -5.81
C SER A 350 4.73 -23.46 -7.21
N GLU A 351 4.53 -24.68 -7.73
CA GLU A 351 4.93 -25.06 -9.09
C GLU A 351 4.22 -24.24 -10.17
N ASP A 352 2.91 -24.02 -10.04
CA ASP A 352 2.14 -23.20 -10.99
C ASP A 352 2.53 -21.73 -10.89
N LYS A 353 2.74 -21.21 -9.66
CA LYS A 353 3.16 -19.83 -9.40
C LYS A 353 4.53 -19.52 -10.00
N ASN A 354 5.45 -20.49 -9.94
CA ASN A 354 6.81 -20.38 -10.47
C ASN A 354 6.98 -20.97 -11.89
N ASN A 355 5.88 -21.33 -12.57
CA ASN A 355 5.95 -21.92 -13.91
C ASN A 355 6.56 -20.92 -14.91
N PRO A 356 7.67 -21.25 -15.59
CA PRO A 356 8.29 -20.35 -16.57
C PRO A 356 7.33 -19.84 -17.65
N SER A 357 6.40 -20.70 -18.10
CA SER A 357 5.41 -20.35 -19.12
C SER A 357 4.46 -19.23 -18.68
N ARG A 358 4.23 -19.09 -17.37
CA ARG A 358 3.45 -17.99 -16.80
C ARG A 358 4.15 -16.65 -17.01
N PHE A 359 5.45 -16.57 -16.71
CA PHE A 359 6.23 -15.35 -16.90
C PHE A 359 6.32 -14.97 -18.38
N GLU A 360 6.57 -15.95 -19.26
CA GLU A 360 6.58 -15.74 -20.71
C GLU A 360 5.23 -15.22 -21.23
N LEU A 361 4.11 -15.73 -20.69
CA LEU A 361 2.78 -15.23 -21.03
C LEU A 361 2.54 -13.81 -20.49
N ALA A 362 2.87 -13.55 -19.23
CA ALA A 362 2.72 -12.24 -18.60
C ALA A 362 3.52 -11.15 -19.32
N PHE A 363 4.73 -11.50 -19.76
CA PHE A 363 5.66 -10.61 -20.46
C PHE A 363 5.68 -10.80 -21.98
N LYS A 364 4.65 -11.42 -22.55
CA LYS A 364 4.52 -11.58 -24.00
C LYS A 364 4.64 -10.23 -24.71
N GLY A 365 5.56 -10.16 -25.68
CA GLY A 365 5.86 -8.96 -26.47
C GLY A 365 6.72 -7.92 -25.76
N ILE A 366 7.23 -8.21 -24.56
CA ILE A 366 8.18 -7.35 -23.84
C ILE A 366 9.61 -7.86 -24.12
N PRO A 367 10.57 -6.97 -24.44
CA PRO A 367 11.96 -7.34 -24.65
C PRO A 367 12.53 -8.16 -23.48
N ARG A 368 13.30 -9.21 -23.79
CA ARG A 368 13.80 -10.16 -22.78
C ARG A 368 14.73 -9.50 -21.76
N ASP A 369 15.42 -8.44 -22.17
CA ASP A 369 16.31 -7.62 -21.34
C ASP A 369 15.57 -6.62 -20.44
N ALA A 370 14.28 -6.42 -20.64
CA ALA A 370 13.45 -5.55 -19.80
C ALA A 370 12.86 -6.28 -18.57
N TRP A 371 13.03 -7.59 -18.43
CA TRP A 371 12.53 -8.35 -17.29
C TRP A 371 13.45 -9.49 -16.84
N HIS A 372 13.50 -9.76 -15.55
CA HIS A 372 14.31 -10.84 -14.98
C HIS A 372 13.59 -11.49 -13.79
N VAL A 373 13.68 -12.82 -13.69
CA VAL A 373 13.15 -13.60 -12.57
C VAL A 373 14.36 -14.07 -11.76
N PHE A 374 14.41 -13.74 -10.48
CA PHE A 374 15.59 -13.94 -9.64
C PHE A 374 15.31 -14.69 -8.35
N GLU A 375 16.29 -15.42 -7.84
CA GLU A 375 16.25 -16.04 -6.50
C GLU A 375 17.18 -15.29 -5.53
N ASP A 376 18.39 -14.90 -5.98
CA ASP A 376 19.34 -14.12 -5.20
C ASP A 376 19.28 -12.63 -5.60
N PRO A 377 18.89 -11.70 -4.69
CA PRO A 377 18.90 -10.27 -5.00
C PRO A 377 20.26 -9.72 -5.49
N ALA A 378 21.38 -10.38 -5.20
CA ALA A 378 22.70 -9.95 -5.66
C ALA A 378 22.83 -9.96 -7.19
N GLU A 379 22.15 -10.88 -7.88
CA GLU A 379 22.19 -11.00 -9.35
C GLU A 379 21.55 -9.79 -10.06
N CYS A 380 20.64 -9.10 -9.36
CA CYS A 380 19.96 -7.92 -9.91
C CYS A 380 20.87 -6.70 -10.02
N ARG A 381 22.01 -6.64 -9.30
CA ARG A 381 22.85 -5.43 -9.25
C ARG A 381 23.40 -5.05 -10.61
N GLU A 382 23.93 -6.01 -11.37
CA GLU A 382 24.48 -5.77 -12.71
C GLU A 382 23.39 -5.32 -13.69
N LEU A 383 22.19 -5.94 -13.61
CA LEU A 383 21.04 -5.58 -14.44
C LEU A 383 20.57 -4.15 -14.16
N VAL A 384 20.46 -3.78 -12.88
CA VAL A 384 20.13 -2.41 -12.47
C VAL A 384 21.21 -1.44 -12.99
N GLN A 385 22.50 -1.75 -12.79
CA GLN A 385 23.60 -0.89 -13.24
C GLN A 385 23.56 -0.64 -14.74
N LYS A 386 23.41 -1.71 -15.53
CA LYS A 386 23.29 -1.63 -16.98
C LYS A 386 22.09 -0.80 -17.41
N THR A 387 20.94 -1.01 -16.77
CA THR A 387 19.69 -0.33 -17.13
C THR A 387 19.74 1.17 -16.81
N VAL A 388 20.26 1.53 -15.64
CA VAL A 388 20.43 2.93 -15.22
C VAL A 388 21.50 3.64 -16.05
N GLY A 389 22.60 2.96 -16.39
CA GLY A 389 23.71 3.52 -17.15
C GLY A 389 23.48 3.64 -18.66
N ALA A 390 22.59 2.84 -19.24
CA ALA A 390 22.27 2.88 -20.69
C ALA A 390 21.24 3.97 -21.08
N SER A 391 20.78 4.76 -20.11
CA SER A 391 19.53 5.52 -20.17
C SER A 391 19.70 7.02 -20.29
#